data_AF-A0A941VEF6-F1
#
_entry.id   AF-A0A941VEF6-F1
#
_cell.length_a   1.000
_cell.length_b   1.000
_cell.length_c   1.000
_cell.angle_alpha   90.00
_cell.angle_beta   90.00
_cell.angle_gamma   90.00
#
_symmetry.space_group_name_H-M   'P 1'
#
loop_
_entity.id
_entity.type
_entity.pdbx_description
1 polymer ?
#
loop_
_entity_poly.entity_id
_entity_poly.type
_entity_poly.pdbx_seq_one_letter_code
_entity_poly.pdbx_strand_id
1 'polypeptide(L)' 'ADVFEAPLAHFLDPANYQRREYRFRGRHRHYLAIPWAGRYIWGATAGMLYSLCRLLNER' A
#
# COMPACT_ATOMS: atom_id res chain seq x y z
N ALA A 1 10.43 17.33 2.16
CA ALA A 1 10.24 15.87 2.01
C ALA A 1 10.73 15.22 3.30
N ASP A 2 10.10 14.13 3.72
CA ASP A 2 10.46 13.38 4.94
C ASP A 2 10.98 11.99 4.57
N VAL A 3 11.83 11.41 5.41
CA VAL A 3 12.38 10.06 5.24
C VAL A 3 12.06 9.27 6.50
N PHE A 4 11.64 8.02 6.33
CA PHE A 4 11.28 7.14 7.44
C PHE A 4 11.65 5.70 7.13
N GLU A 5 11.78 4.92 8.19
CA GLU A 5 11.94 3.47 8.11
C GLU A 5 10.69 2.76 8.63
N ALA A 6 10.48 1.54 8.17
CA ALA A 6 9.37 0.69 8.59
C ALA A 6 9.81 -0.78 8.56
N PRO A 7 9.35 -1.63 9.50
CA PRO A 7 9.67 -3.05 9.48
C PRO A 7 9.16 -3.71 8.20
N LEU A 8 10.01 -4.49 7.54
CA LEU A 8 9.64 -5.21 6.32
C LEU A 8 8.41 -6.10 6.53
N ALA A 9 8.29 -6.73 7.71
CA ALA A 9 7.16 -7.58 8.08
C ALA A 9 5.80 -6.89 7.92
N HIS A 10 5.72 -5.57 8.16
CA HIS A 10 4.48 -4.81 7.95
C HIS A 10 4.01 -4.85 6.50
N PHE A 11 4.96 -4.80 5.55
CA PHE A 11 4.67 -4.85 4.12
C PHE A 11 4.48 -6.26 3.57
N LEU A 12 4.87 -7.29 4.32
CA LEU A 12 4.68 -8.69 3.94
C LEU A 12 3.39 -9.30 4.47
N ASP A 13 2.64 -8.59 5.32
CA ASP A 13 1.30 -9.00 5.73
C ASP A 13 0.24 -8.44 4.75
N PRO A 14 -0.48 -9.30 3.99
CA PRO A 14 -1.54 -8.86 3.08
C PRO A 14 -2.66 -8.09 3.77
N ALA A 15 -2.89 -8.30 5.07
CA ALA A 15 -3.95 -7.63 5.83
C ALA A 15 -3.71 -6.11 5.99
N ASN A 16 -2.46 -5.65 5.83
CA ASN A 16 -2.12 -4.23 5.90
C ASN A 16 -2.44 -3.45 4.62
N TYR A 17 -2.85 -4.14 3.54
CA TYR A 17 -3.19 -3.53 2.26
C TYR A 17 -4.68 -3.21 2.20
N GLN A 18 -4.99 -1.93 1.99
CA GLN A 18 -6.36 -1.45 1.93
C GLN A 18 -6.71 -1.02 0.51
N ARG A 19 -7.81 -1.53 -0.03
CA ARG A 19 -8.44 -0.96 -1.22
C ARG A 19 -9.26 0.25 -0.79
N ARG A 20 -8.81 1.44 -1.15
CA ARG A 20 -9.53 2.69 -0.88
C ARG A 20 -10.15 3.22 -2.16
N GLU A 21 -11.18 4.03 -1.99
CA GLU A 21 -11.87 4.70 -3.07
C GLU A 21 -11.70 6.22 -2.93
N TYR A 22 -11.59 6.91 -4.06
CA TYR A 22 -11.70 8.36 -4.12
C TYR A 22 -12.47 8.78 -5.37
N ARG A 23 -13.11 9.95 -5.30
CA ARG A 23 -13.85 10.52 -6.42
C ARG A 23 -12.93 11.44 -7.21
N PHE A 24 -12.74 11.14 -8.50
CA PHE A 24 -11.93 11.93 -9.41
C PHE A 24 -12.69 12.19 -10.70
N ARG A 25 -12.87 13.47 -11.06
CA ARG A 25 -13.62 13.90 -12.26
C ARG A 25 -15.00 13.22 -12.38
N GLY A 26 -15.74 13.17 -11.26
CA GLY A 26 -17.07 12.57 -11.20
C GLY A 26 -17.11 11.03 -11.23
N ARG A 27 -15.96 10.34 -11.30
CA ARG A 27 -15.88 8.88 -11.28
C ARG A 27 -15.23 8.40 -9.98
N HIS A 28 -15.74 7.30 -9.46
CA HIS A 28 -15.08 6.58 -8.38
C HIS A 28 -13.87 5.84 -8.95
N ARG A 29 -12.73 5.96 -8.27
CA ARG A 29 -11.50 5.25 -8.59
C ARG A 29 -11.01 4.54 -7.35
N HIS A 30 -10.53 3.33 -7.53
CA HIS A 30 -9.88 2.56 -6.47
C HIS A 30 -8.38 2.70 -6.54
N TYR A 31 -7.73 2.70 -5.37
CA TYR A 31 -6.29 2.62 -5.25
C TYR A 31 -5.92 1.75 -4.06
N LEU A 32 -4.69 1.24 -4.09
CA LEU A 32 -4.10 0.49 -3.00
C LEU A 32 -3.41 1.47 -2.04
N ALA A 33 -3.65 1.30 -0.75
CA ALA A 33 -3.03 2.07 0.32
C ALA A 33 -2.49 1.16 1.42
N ILE A 34 -1.36 1.54 1.99
CA ILE A 34 -0.75 0.88 3.14
C ILE A 34 -0.58 1.96 4.23
N PRO A 35 -1.48 2.02 5.22
CA PRO A 35 -1.33 2.93 6.34
C PRO A 35 -0.14 2.51 7.21
N TRP A 36 0.68 3.48 7.60
CA TRP A 36 1.84 3.25 8.48
C TRP A 36 2.13 4.49 9.32
N ALA A 37 2.01 4.40 10.65
CA ALA A 37 2.40 5.47 11.58
C ALA A 37 1.95 6.89 11.14
N GLY A 38 0.65 7.04 10.84
CA GLY A 38 0.06 8.31 10.39
C GLY A 38 0.31 8.67 8.92
N ARG A 39 1.05 7.85 8.18
CA ARG A 39 1.34 8.00 6.75
C ARG A 39 0.47 7.08 5.92
N TYR A 40 0.22 7.51 4.68
CA TYR A 40 -0.42 6.69 3.66
C TYR A 40 0.58 6.46 2.54
N ILE A 41 1.00 5.21 2.36
CA ILE A 41 1.81 4.79 1.21
C ILE A 41 0.82 4.30 0.15
N TRP A 42 0.84 4.91 -1.04
CA TRP A 42 -0.15 4.67 -2.09
C TRP A 42 0.48 4.77 -3.48
N GLY A 43 -0.33 4.57 -4.51
CA GLY A 43 0.11 4.68 -5.90
C GLY A 43 1.11 3.60 -6.31
N ALA A 44 2.10 3.97 -7.12
CA ALA A 44 3.09 3.02 -7.65
C ALA A 44 3.86 2.29 -6.53
N THR A 45 4.22 2.98 -5.46
CA THR A 45 4.96 2.40 -4.33
C THR A 45 4.16 1.31 -3.62
N ALA A 46 2.88 1.55 -3.34
CA ALA A 46 2.02 0.52 -2.74
C ALA A 46 1.85 -0.69 -3.68
N GLY A 47 1.76 -0.46 -4.99
CA GLY A 47 1.73 -1.54 -5.99
C GLY A 47 3.01 -2.38 -5.99
N MET A 48 4.18 -1.75 -5.95
CA MET A 48 5.47 -2.45 -5.89
C MET A 48 5.60 -3.30 -4.62
N LEU A 49 5.23 -2.75 -3.45
CA LEU A 49 5.25 -3.47 -2.18
C LEU A 49 4.27 -4.65 -2.18
N TYR A 50 3.07 -4.49 -2.75
CA TYR A 50 2.09 -5.57 -2.85
C TYR A 50 2.57 -6.72 -3.73
N SER A 51 3.22 -6.41 -4.86
CA SER A 51 3.83 -7.43 -5.71
C SER A 51 4.92 -8.20 -4.98
N LEU A 52 5.76 -7.51 -4.19
CA LEU A 52 6.78 -8.14 -3.36
C LEU A 52 6.16 -9.05 -2.28
N CYS A 53 5.14 -8.55 -1.58
CA CYS A 53 4.37 -9.29 -0.58
C CYS A 53 3.82 -10.60 -1.15
N ARG A 54 3.16 -10.54 -2.31
CA ARG A 54 2.65 -11.72 -3.00
C ARG A 54 3.74 -12.71 -3.38
N LEU A 55 4.83 -12.24 -3.99
CA LEU A 55 5.93 -13.08 -4.43
C LEU A 55 6.55 -13.89 -3.28
N LEU A 56 6.63 -13.31 -2.08
CA LEU A 56 7.26 -13.95 -0.92
C LEU A 56 6.28 -14.83 -0.12
N ASN A 57 4.98 -14.55 -0.18
CA ASN A 57 3.94 -15.34 0.49
C ASN A 57 3.41 -16.51 -0.36
N GLU A 58 3.65 -16.51 -1.68
CA GLU A 58 3.24 -17.59 -2.59
C GLU A 58 4.28 -18.75 -2.68
N ARG A 59 5.24 -18.82 -1.74
CA ARG A 59 6.16 -19.96 -1.55
C ARG A 59 5.69 -20.87 -0.42
#